data_AF-R9KE80-F1
#
_entry.id   AF-R9KE80-F1
#
_cell.length_a   1.000
_cell.length_b   1.000
_cell.length_c   1.000
_cell.angle_alpha   90.00
_cell.angle_beta   90.00
_cell.angle_gamma   90.00
#
_symmetry.space_group_name_H-M   'P 1'
#
loop_
_entity.id
_entity.type
_entity.pdbx_description
1 polymer ?
#
loop_
_entity_poly.entity_id
_entity_poly.type
_entity_poly.pdbx_seq_one_letter_code
_entity_poly.pdbx_strand_id
1 'polypeptide(L)'
;MPCPHCKITIIKRSNNESAVSAAAYQSGEKLFSEYDQEQKYYPYKHEVTHKEIMLPPHVPPEYADRNTLWNSAEAQEKQWNSQLARRFVLAIPREIPPGQYADLIRDYCREFFVSKGMIADFAMSA
;
A
#
# COMPACT_ATOMS: atom_id res chain seq x y z
N MET A 1 11.13 -20.50 3.85
CA MET A 1 11.66 -20.42 2.47
C MET A 1 12.09 -18.97 2.23
N PRO A 2 13.28 -18.68 1.70
CA PRO A 2 13.73 -17.31 1.51
C PRO A 2 12.97 -16.63 0.37
N CYS A 3 12.46 -15.41 0.61
CA CYS A 3 11.84 -14.59 -0.42
C CYS A 3 12.93 -14.14 -1.41
N PRO A 4 12.78 -14.38 -2.73
CA PRO A 4 13.82 -14.10 -3.72
C PRO A 4 14.17 -12.60 -3.82
N HIS A 5 13.25 -11.72 -3.45
CA HIS A 5 13.50 -10.30 -3.29
C HIS A 5 12.54 -9.70 -2.27
N CYS A 6 13.08 -9.18 -1.18
CA CYS A 6 12.35 -8.42 -0.17
C CYS A 6 13.03 -7.06 0.01
N LYS A 7 12.31 -5.98 -0.31
CA LYS A 7 12.77 -4.61 -0.09
C LYS A 7 11.77 -3.89 0.80
N ILE A 8 12.28 -3.32 1.88
CA ILE A 8 11.50 -2.51 2.82
C ILE A 8 12.02 -1.09 2.73
N THR A 9 11.14 -0.14 2.44
CA THR A 9 11.44 1.29 2.42
C THR A 9 10.41 2.06 3.22
N ILE A 10 10.73 3.30 3.58
CA ILE A 10 9.82 4.21 4.26
C ILE A 10 9.54 5.34 3.30
N ILE A 11 8.25 5.64 3.09
CA ILE A 11 7.81 6.80 2.34
C ILE A 11 7.96 8.00 3.25
N LYS A 12 8.86 8.92 2.89
CA LYS A 12 9.21 10.09 3.70
C LYS A 12 8.97 11.37 2.93
N ARG A 13 8.31 12.32 3.60
CA ARG A 13 8.09 13.66 3.02
C ARG A 13 9.39 14.40 2.74
N SER A 14 10.42 14.20 3.57
CA SER A 14 11.76 14.80 3.36
C SER A 14 12.43 14.37 2.05
N ASN A 15 12.02 13.24 1.49
CA ASN A 15 12.52 12.72 0.22
C ASN A 15 11.63 13.15 -0.97
N ASN A 16 10.71 14.09 -0.75
CA ASN A 16 9.70 14.50 -1.71
C ASN A 16 8.77 13.34 -2.15
N GLU A 17 8.54 12.38 -1.25
CA GLU A 17 7.64 11.25 -1.48
C GLU A 17 6.26 11.54 -0.88
N SER A 18 5.22 11.01 -1.53
CA SER A 18 3.82 11.08 -1.07
C SER A 18 3.23 9.68 -0.93
N ALA A 19 2.45 9.47 0.13
CA ALA A 19 1.72 8.22 0.35
C ALA A 19 0.62 8.02 -0.70
N VAL A 20 -0.10 9.09 -1.06
CA VAL A 20 -1.15 9.05 -2.10
C VAL A 20 -0.54 8.73 -3.46
N SER A 21 0.61 9.33 -3.80
CA SER A 21 1.33 9.01 -5.04
C SER A 21 1.76 7.54 -5.09
N ALA A 22 2.35 7.03 -4.00
CA ALA A 22 2.77 5.64 -3.91
C ALA A 22 1.60 4.65 -3.97
N ALA A 23 0.45 5.01 -3.38
CA ALA A 23 -0.78 4.25 -3.41
C ALA A 23 -1.37 4.18 -4.83
N ALA A 24 -1.44 5.32 -5.53
CA ALA A 24 -1.88 5.38 -6.91
C ALA A 24 -0.96 4.55 -7.82
N TYR A 25 0.34 4.64 -7.60
CA TYR A 25 1.34 3.87 -8.35
C TYR A 25 1.24 2.36 -8.10
N GLN A 26 0.91 1.91 -6.88
CA GLN A 26 0.81 0.47 -6.61
C GLN A 26 -0.52 -0.14 -7.07
N SER A 27 -1.63 0.57 -6.91
CA SER A 27 -2.97 0.06 -7.23
C SER A 27 -3.42 0.31 -8.66
N GLY A 28 -2.71 1.18 -9.40
CA GLY A 28 -3.11 1.67 -10.71
C GLY A 28 -4.34 2.58 -10.67
N GLU A 29 -4.72 3.08 -9.49
CA GLU A 29 -5.89 3.94 -9.33
C GLU A 29 -5.56 5.42 -9.52
N LYS A 30 -6.58 6.16 -9.95
CA LYS A 30 -6.54 7.62 -10.04
C LYS A 30 -6.89 8.18 -8.65
N LEU A 31 -5.90 8.63 -7.90
CA LEU A 31 -6.08 9.18 -6.54
C LEU A 31 -5.78 10.68 -6.53
N PHE A 32 -6.48 11.45 -5.71
CA PHE A 32 -6.24 12.88 -5.54
C PHE A 32 -5.49 13.13 -4.24
N SER A 33 -4.36 13.83 -4.31
CA SER A 33 -3.57 14.24 -3.15
C SER A 33 -4.05 15.61 -2.69
N GLU A 34 -4.67 15.67 -1.51
CA GLU A 34 -5.09 16.94 -0.88
C GLU A 34 -3.88 17.77 -0.46
N TYR A 35 -2.75 17.13 -0.12
CA TYR A 35 -1.52 17.84 0.25
C TYR A 35 -0.88 18.53 -0.96
N ASP A 36 -0.76 17.82 -2.09
CA ASP A 36 -0.14 18.37 -3.31
C ASP A 36 -1.13 19.16 -4.18
N GLN A 37 -2.44 19.07 -3.89
CA GLN A 37 -3.54 19.56 -4.72
C GLN A 37 -3.47 19.04 -6.16
N GLU A 38 -3.09 17.77 -6.32
CA GLU A 38 -2.82 17.15 -7.62
C GLU A 38 -3.43 15.74 -7.72
N GLN A 39 -3.90 15.40 -8.92
CA GLN A 39 -4.28 14.04 -9.25
C GLN A 39 -3.05 13.18 -9.55
N LYS A 40 -2.87 12.11 -8.77
CA LYS A 40 -1.86 11.08 -9.00
C LYS A 40 -2.47 9.93 -9.82
N TYR A 41 -1.94 9.71 -11.01
CA TYR A 41 -2.37 8.62 -11.89
C TYR A 41 -1.22 8.17 -12.80
N TYR A 42 -1.01 6.85 -12.85
CA TYR A 42 0.12 6.24 -13.56
C TYR A 42 -0.39 5.15 -14.51
N PRO A 43 -0.88 5.51 -15.70
CA PRO A 43 -1.59 4.60 -16.61
C PRO A 43 -0.72 3.46 -17.14
N TYR A 44 0.60 3.64 -17.22
CA TYR A 44 1.52 2.64 -17.78
C TYR A 44 1.67 1.35 -16.97
N LYS A 45 1.01 1.25 -15.81
CA LYS A 45 1.03 0.08 -14.92
C LYS A 45 -0.22 -0.81 -15.08
N HIS A 46 -0.47 -1.27 -16.30
CA HIS A 46 -1.61 -2.14 -16.64
C HIS A 46 -1.53 -3.57 -16.07
N GLU A 47 -0.47 -3.92 -15.34
CA GLU A 47 -0.23 -5.30 -14.88
C GLU A 47 -0.73 -5.58 -13.46
N VAL A 48 -1.45 -4.63 -12.82
CA VAL A 48 -2.04 -4.88 -11.49
C VAL A 48 -3.18 -5.89 -11.60
N THR A 49 -2.97 -7.10 -11.10
CA THR A 49 -3.92 -8.21 -11.15
C THR A 49 -4.83 -8.28 -9.94
N HIS A 50 -4.36 -7.77 -8.79
CA HIS A 50 -5.12 -7.76 -7.54
C HIS A 50 -4.76 -6.54 -6.71
N LYS A 51 -5.73 -6.03 -5.94
CA LYS A 51 -5.53 -4.92 -5.01
C LYS A 51 -6.57 -4.97 -3.91
N GLU A 52 -6.13 -4.75 -2.68
CA GLU A 52 -6.97 -4.95 -1.51
C GLU A 52 -6.43 -4.11 -0.35
N ILE A 53 -7.35 -3.54 0.44
CA ILE A 53 -7.04 -2.88 1.71
C ILE A 53 -7.62 -3.75 2.82
N MET A 54 -6.78 -4.16 3.76
CA MET A 54 -7.19 -4.91 4.93
C MET A 54 -7.21 -3.98 6.14
N LEU A 55 -8.38 -3.90 6.78
CA LEU A 55 -8.62 -3.11 7.97
C LEU A 55 -8.63 -3.99 9.23
N PRO A 56 -8.01 -3.55 10.33
CA PRO A 56 -8.28 -4.11 11.65
C PRO A 56 -9.74 -3.91 12.07
N PRO A 57 -10.30 -4.77 12.95
CA PRO A 57 -11.73 -4.70 13.32
C PRO A 57 -12.21 -3.38 13.95
N HIS A 58 -11.30 -2.60 14.53
CA HIS A 58 -11.61 -1.33 15.22
C HIS A 58 -11.45 -0.09 14.33
N VAL A 59 -10.98 -0.27 13.10
CA VAL A 59 -10.74 0.83 12.17
C VAL A 59 -12.04 1.18 11.43
N PRO A 60 -12.40 2.47 11.32
CA PRO A 60 -13.57 2.92 10.56
C PRO A 60 -13.59 2.37 9.12
N PRO A 61 -14.76 1.94 8.61
CA PRO A 61 -14.86 1.33 7.28
C PRO A 61 -14.56 2.30 6.13
N GLU A 62 -14.63 3.61 6.36
CA GLU A 62 -14.23 4.64 5.38
C GLU A 62 -12.77 4.49 4.92
N TYR A 63 -11.90 3.93 5.76
CA TYR A 63 -10.50 3.67 5.41
C TYR A 63 -10.33 2.49 4.44
N ALA A 64 -11.41 1.79 4.06
CA ALA A 64 -11.39 0.85 2.95
C ALA A 64 -11.30 1.56 1.59
N ASP A 65 -11.62 2.85 1.54
CA ASP A 65 -11.34 3.69 0.38
C ASP A 65 -9.88 4.17 0.41
N ARG A 66 -9.15 3.85 -0.67
CA ARG A 66 -7.71 4.11 -0.77
C ARG A 66 -7.39 5.61 -0.76
N ASN A 67 -8.24 6.42 -1.37
CA ASN A 67 -8.04 7.86 -1.40
C ASN A 67 -8.19 8.46 0.01
N THR A 68 -9.24 8.04 0.72
CA THR A 68 -9.55 8.44 2.10
C THR A 68 -8.45 8.02 3.06
N LEU A 69 -7.99 6.77 2.96
CA LEU A 69 -6.90 6.22 3.78
C LEU A 69 -5.62 7.05 3.69
N TRP A 70 -5.11 7.23 2.47
CA TRP A 70 -3.79 7.82 2.30
C TRP A 70 -3.78 9.34 2.45
N ASN A 71 -4.89 10.03 2.13
CA ASN A 71 -5.02 11.46 2.49
C ASN A 71 -5.11 11.65 4.00
N SER A 72 -5.81 10.77 4.72
CA SER A 72 -5.84 10.82 6.18
C SER A 72 -4.46 10.62 6.79
N ALA A 73 -3.66 9.68 6.26
CA ALA A 73 -2.27 9.49 6.68
C ALA A 73 -1.40 10.73 6.43
N GLU A 74 -1.51 11.34 5.25
CA GLU A 74 -0.82 12.60 4.90
C GLU A 74 -1.21 13.76 5.82
N ALA A 75 -2.50 13.87 6.18
CA ALA A 75 -3.04 14.97 6.98
C ALA A 75 -2.67 14.88 8.48
N GLN A 76 -2.58 13.66 9.03
CA GLN A 76 -2.15 13.45 10.42
C GLN A 76 -0.66 13.80 10.62
N GLU A 77 0.14 13.53 9.61
CA GLU A 77 1.58 13.78 9.60
C GLU A 77 1.88 15.23 9.20
N LYS A 78 2.25 16.09 10.15
CA LYS A 78 2.40 17.55 9.91
C LYS A 78 3.83 18.02 9.71
N GLN A 79 4.83 17.17 9.94
CA GLN A 79 6.24 17.57 9.89
C GLN A 79 6.80 17.38 8.48
N TRP A 80 7.81 18.19 8.14
CA TRP A 80 8.48 18.11 6.84
C TRP A 80 9.25 16.80 6.64
N ASN A 81 9.63 16.14 7.75
CA ASN A 81 10.37 14.86 7.77
C ASN A 81 9.50 13.67 8.21
N SER A 82 8.17 13.83 8.18
CA SER A 82 7.23 12.77 8.53
C SER A 82 7.45 11.49 7.72
N GLN A 83 7.25 10.34 8.39
CA GLN A 83 7.29 9.02 7.80
C GLN A 83 5.86 8.56 7.55
N LEU A 84 5.40 8.70 6.31
CA LEU A 84 3.98 8.57 5.95
C LEU A 84 3.52 7.10 5.90
N ALA A 85 4.41 6.21 5.46
CA ALA A 85 4.09 4.80 5.28
C ALA A 85 5.35 3.93 5.25
N ARG A 86 5.18 2.64 5.54
CA ARG A 86 6.19 1.61 5.26
C ARG A 86 5.79 0.85 4.00
N ARG A 87 6.69 0.78 3.03
CA ARG A 87 6.47 0.09 1.77
C ARG A 87 7.25 -1.22 1.75
N PHE A 88 6.55 -2.30 1.45
CA PHE A 88 7.11 -3.63 1.29
C PHE A 88 6.99 -4.03 -0.18
N VAL A 89 8.10 -4.42 -0.79
CA VAL A 89 8.14 -5.00 -2.14
C VAL A 89 8.64 -6.42 -2.00
N LEU A 90 7.73 -7.37 -2.19
CA LEU A 90 7.97 -8.80 -2.02
C LEU A 90 7.80 -9.50 -3.36
N ALA A 91 8.75 -10.36 -3.71
CA ALA A 91 8.61 -11.29 -4.82
C ALA A 91 8.02 -12.61 -4.31
N ILE A 92 6.95 -13.08 -4.96
CA ILE A 92 6.35 -14.37 -4.67
C ILE A 92 7.18 -15.46 -5.38
N PRO A 93 7.61 -16.52 -4.68
CA PRO A 93 8.32 -17.64 -5.30
C PRO A 93 7.48 -18.31 -6.41
N ARG A 94 8.12 -18.69 -7.52
CA ARG A 94 7.44 -19.27 -8.69
C ARG A 94 6.85 -20.66 -8.44
N GLU A 95 7.27 -21.31 -7.36
CA GLU A 95 6.80 -22.61 -6.91
C GLU A 95 5.37 -22.55 -6.36
N ILE A 96 4.92 -21.36 -5.97
CA ILE A 96 3.56 -21.16 -5.47
C ILE A 96 2.61 -21.05 -6.67
N PRO A 97 1.46 -21.74 -6.67
CA PRO A 97 0.47 -21.59 -7.73
C PRO A 97 -0.10 -20.16 -7.77
N PRO A 98 -0.27 -19.53 -8.95
CA PRO A 98 -0.82 -18.17 -9.06
C PRO A 98 -2.18 -17.99 -8.38
N GLY A 99 -3.01 -19.04 -8.35
CA GLY A 99 -4.31 -19.02 -7.66
C GLY A 99 -4.22 -18.87 -6.14
N GLN A 100 -3.04 -19.09 -5.53
CA GLN A 100 -2.82 -18.98 -4.09
C GLN A 100 -2.15 -17.66 -3.68
N TYR A 101 -1.73 -16.83 -4.64
CA TYR A 101 -0.98 -15.61 -4.35
C TYR A 101 -1.76 -14.62 -3.48
N ALA A 102 -3.03 -14.38 -3.82
CA ALA A 102 -3.86 -13.45 -3.07
C ALA A 102 -4.07 -13.90 -1.62
N ASP A 103 -4.38 -15.19 -1.42
CA ASP A 103 -4.61 -15.75 -0.08
C ASP A 103 -3.32 -15.74 0.75
N LEU A 104 -2.18 -16.10 0.15
CA LEU A 104 -0.89 -16.03 0.81
C LEU A 104 -0.55 -14.62 1.30
N ILE A 105 -0.73 -13.61 0.43
CA ILE A 105 -0.46 -12.21 0.81
C ILE A 105 -1.47 -11.73 1.84
N ARG A 106 -2.74 -12.13 1.73
CA ARG A 106 -3.77 -11.81 2.72
C ARG A 106 -3.44 -12.38 4.09
N ASP A 107 -3.00 -13.62 4.17
CA ASP A 107 -2.59 -14.27 5.42
C ASP A 107 -1.35 -13.60 6.01
N TYR A 108 -0.35 -13.30 5.18
CA TYR A 108 0.83 -12.55 5.60
C TYR A 108 0.45 -11.16 6.15
N CYS A 109 -0.39 -10.42 5.43
CA CYS A 109 -0.85 -9.11 5.87
C CYS A 109 -1.65 -9.19 7.18
N ARG A 110 -2.48 -10.22 7.31
CA ARG A 110 -3.27 -10.48 8.53
C ARG A 110 -2.36 -10.74 9.72
N GLU A 111 -1.44 -11.68 9.60
CA GLU A 111 -0.58 -12.15 10.69
C GLU A 111 0.40 -11.05 11.14
N PHE A 112 1.04 -10.36 10.19
CA PHE A 112 2.15 -9.46 10.53
C PHE A 112 1.75 -8.00 10.74
N PHE A 113 0.63 -7.55 10.16
CA PHE A 113 0.19 -6.15 10.21
C PHE A 113 -1.18 -5.97 10.88
N VAL A 114 -2.23 -6.57 10.31
CA VAL A 114 -3.61 -6.30 10.74
C VAL A 114 -3.88 -6.80 12.16
N SER A 115 -3.33 -7.95 12.53
CA SER A 115 -3.41 -8.49 13.91
C SER A 115 -2.83 -7.54 14.97
N LYS A 116 -1.91 -6.65 14.56
CA LYS A 116 -1.24 -5.65 15.42
C LYS A 116 -1.89 -4.26 15.33
N GLY A 117 -3.05 -4.16 14.68
CA GLY A 117 -3.79 -2.91 14.53
C GLY A 117 -3.30 -2.00 13.39
N MET A 118 -2.48 -2.50 12.46
CA MET A 118 -2.05 -1.74 11.28
C MET A 118 -3.00 -1.98 10.10
N ILE A 119 -3.25 -0.95 9.30
CA ILE A 119 -3.92 -1.08 8.00
C ILE A 119 -2.89 -1.56 6.96
N ALA A 120 -3.27 -2.51 6.11
CA ALA A 120 -2.42 -3.00 5.03
C ALA A 120 -3.09 -2.75 3.67
N ASP A 121 -2.49 -1.87 2.85
CA ASP A 121 -2.87 -1.67 1.45
C ASP A 121 -1.85 -2.37 0.55
N PHE A 122 -2.29 -3.40 -0.18
CA PHE A 122 -1.42 -4.16 -1.07
C PHE A 122 -2.01 -4.30 -2.46
N ALA A 123 -1.10 -4.46 -3.42
CA ALA A 123 -1.43 -4.74 -4.81
C ALA A 123 -0.43 -5.77 -5.35
N MET A 124 -0.91 -6.63 -6.23
CA MET A 124 -0.11 -7.63 -6.93
C MET A 124 -0.07 -7.26 -8.40
N SER A 125 1.11 -7.39 -9.01
CA SER A 125 1.28 -7.33 -10.45
C SER A 125 1.84 -8.65 -10.96
N ALA A 126 1.46 -9.03 -12.18
CA ALA A 126 1.99 -10.19 -12.88
C ALA A 126 3.46 -10.00 -13.31
#